data_AF-A0A7C3SN32-F1
#
_entry.id   AF-A0A7C3SN32-F1
#
_cell.length_a   1.000
_cell.length_b   1.000
_cell.length_c   1.000
_cell.angle_alpha   90.00
_cell.angle_beta   90.00
_cell.angle_gamma   90.00
#
_symmetry.space_group_name_H-M   'P 1'
#
loop_
_entity.id
_entity.type
_entity.pdbx_description
1 polymer ?
#
loop_
_entity_poly.entity_id
_entity_poly.type
_entity_poly.pdbx_seq_one_letter_code
_entity_poly.pdbx_strand_id
1 'polypeptide(L)'
;MEIKDFYSHPHLIKTKFPTPETLPEVIKTAKIVPKSNLNALPDHAFALVTQENGDKIRKFACYDKASTILSTIFLLDYNPELPENLKKVAAINLKKACTFYDIVPPDPLIKLAGEISNEDNPEFVKSAGLTAKKADEIVGKMTQILLETKEKTESEVEKKGAYCLPEQKKYPLHSYRQTMAAIDYFQKYATRFDPQTRRTYAKNLEKRASELAIALPDIIKKYASETPAPVTEVYEGLSRRMHLRPDMANAYEK
;
A
#
# COMPACT_ATOMS: atom_id res chain seq x y z
N MET A 1 29.59 -0.94 3.21
CA MET A 1 29.35 -2.39 3.03
C MET A 1 28.20 -2.52 2.04
N GLU A 2 28.37 -3.22 0.92
CA GLU A 2 27.32 -3.28 -0.09
C GLU A 2 26.26 -4.34 0.27
N ILE A 3 25.04 -3.89 0.58
CA ILE A 3 23.90 -4.78 0.85
C ILE A 3 23.35 -5.31 -0.47
N LYS A 4 23.48 -6.63 -0.68
CA LYS A 4 23.04 -7.30 -1.92
C LYS A 4 21.55 -7.62 -1.84
N ASP A 5 20.77 -7.18 -2.82
CA ASP A 5 19.37 -7.57 -2.98
C ASP A 5 19.04 -7.86 -4.44
N PHE A 6 17.84 -8.37 -4.69
CA PHE A 6 17.39 -8.73 -6.03
C PHE A 6 17.43 -7.56 -7.02
N TYR A 7 17.08 -6.35 -6.59
CA TYR A 7 17.01 -5.17 -7.46
C TYR A 7 18.40 -4.57 -7.78
N SER A 8 19.36 -4.79 -6.90
CA SER A 8 20.75 -4.39 -7.11
C SER A 8 21.52 -5.46 -7.89
N HIS A 9 21.21 -6.74 -7.66
CA HIS A 9 21.95 -7.90 -8.19
C HIS A 9 21.02 -8.99 -8.75
N PRO A 10 20.25 -8.70 -9.81
CA PRO A 10 19.28 -9.66 -10.35
C PRO A 10 19.94 -10.93 -10.92
N HIS A 11 21.21 -10.87 -11.30
CA HIS A 11 21.95 -12.02 -11.81
C HIS A 11 22.17 -13.14 -10.77
N LEU A 12 22.16 -12.81 -9.47
CA LEU A 12 22.29 -13.79 -8.37
C LEU A 12 21.06 -14.69 -8.23
N ILE A 13 19.97 -14.41 -8.96
CA ILE A 13 18.87 -15.37 -9.02
C ILE A 13 19.24 -16.61 -9.84
N LYS A 14 20.11 -16.45 -10.85
CA LYS A 14 20.48 -17.52 -11.77
C LYS A 14 21.38 -18.58 -11.14
N THR A 15 22.10 -18.23 -10.07
CA THR A 15 22.89 -19.21 -9.31
C THR A 15 22.01 -20.18 -8.54
N LYS A 16 20.83 -19.74 -8.09
CA LYS A 16 19.85 -20.57 -7.38
C LYS A 16 18.82 -21.21 -8.30
N PHE A 17 18.48 -20.53 -9.40
CA PHE A 17 17.53 -20.97 -10.41
C PHE A 17 18.16 -20.84 -11.81
N PRO A 18 19.00 -21.81 -12.24
CA PRO A 18 19.76 -21.71 -13.48
C PRO A 18 18.90 -21.65 -14.73
N THR A 19 17.73 -22.30 -14.70
CA THR A 19 16.79 -22.37 -15.83
C THR A 19 15.43 -21.79 -15.45
N PRO A 20 14.66 -21.24 -16.41
CA PRO A 20 13.31 -20.72 -16.15
C PRO A 20 12.35 -21.77 -15.56
N GLU A 21 12.57 -23.06 -15.85
CA GLU A 21 11.77 -24.17 -15.35
C GLU A 21 11.95 -24.39 -13.84
N THR A 22 13.15 -24.12 -13.32
CA THR A 22 13.46 -24.24 -11.88
C THR A 22 12.87 -23.09 -11.06
N LEU A 23 12.41 -22.02 -11.72
CA LEU A 23 11.86 -20.85 -11.04
C LEU A 23 10.44 -21.17 -10.52
N PRO A 24 10.13 -20.92 -9.24
CA PRO A 24 8.77 -21.05 -8.73
C PRO A 24 7.77 -20.20 -9.52
N GLU A 25 6.57 -20.73 -9.80
CA GLU A 25 5.51 -20.03 -10.56
C GLU A 25 5.18 -18.64 -10.01
N VAL A 26 5.17 -18.51 -8.69
CA VAL A 26 4.92 -17.22 -8.01
C VAL A 26 5.96 -16.17 -8.44
N ILE A 27 7.23 -16.57 -8.61
CA ILE A 27 8.31 -15.66 -9.00
C ILE A 27 8.24 -15.36 -10.51
N LYS A 28 7.75 -16.28 -11.35
CA LYS A 28 7.54 -16.00 -12.79
C LYS A 28 6.54 -14.86 -13.03
N THR A 29 5.59 -14.67 -12.11
CA THR A 29 4.62 -13.57 -12.18
C THR A 29 5.14 -12.24 -11.61
N ALA A 30 6.38 -12.19 -11.10
CA ALA A 30 6.96 -10.99 -10.51
C ALA A 30 7.02 -9.85 -11.53
N LYS A 31 6.50 -8.69 -11.16
CA LYS A 31 6.71 -7.46 -11.95
C LYS A 31 8.03 -6.83 -11.53
N ILE A 32 8.98 -6.79 -12.46
CA ILE A 32 10.21 -6.04 -12.27
C ILE A 32 9.86 -4.55 -12.24
N VAL A 33 10.01 -3.92 -11.08
CA VAL A 33 9.81 -2.49 -10.92
C VAL A 33 11.12 -1.76 -11.25
N PRO A 34 11.10 -0.78 -12.19
CA PRO A 34 12.28 0.04 -12.48
C PRO A 34 12.80 0.75 -11.23
N LYS A 35 14.11 0.99 -11.14
CA LYS A 35 14.72 1.68 -9.99
C LYS A 35 14.11 3.06 -9.71
N SER A 36 13.72 3.80 -10.75
CA SER A 36 13.02 5.08 -10.60
C SER A 36 11.72 4.95 -9.82
N ASN A 37 10.99 3.87 -10.03
CA ASN A 37 9.69 3.62 -9.40
C ASN A 37 9.86 3.05 -7.99
N LEU A 38 10.93 2.29 -7.71
CA LEU A 38 11.25 1.84 -6.36
C LEU A 38 11.47 3.00 -5.39
N ASN A 39 12.09 4.09 -5.86
CA ASN A 39 12.32 5.27 -5.03
C ASN A 39 11.03 6.02 -4.66
N ALA A 40 9.96 5.83 -5.45
CA ALA A 40 8.64 6.39 -5.20
C ALA A 40 7.80 5.52 -4.26
N LEU A 41 8.20 4.28 -3.99
CA LEU A 41 7.51 3.42 -3.04
C LEU A 41 7.73 3.92 -1.59
N PRO A 42 6.71 3.78 -0.73
CA PRO A 42 6.84 4.17 0.67
C PRO A 42 7.80 3.24 1.43
N ASP A 43 8.35 3.71 2.54
CA ASP A 43 9.38 2.97 3.28
C ASP A 43 8.90 1.61 3.80
N HIS A 44 7.61 1.47 4.13
CA HIS A 44 7.02 0.20 4.58
C HIS A 44 6.93 -0.87 3.48
N ALA A 45 7.21 -0.51 2.22
CA ALA A 45 7.32 -1.45 1.10
C ALA A 45 8.67 -2.21 1.10
N PHE A 46 9.54 -1.97 2.08
CA PHE A 46 10.87 -2.56 2.19
C PHE A 46 11.09 -3.12 3.59
N ALA A 47 11.76 -4.27 3.69
CA ALA A 47 12.06 -4.89 4.97
C ALA A 47 13.19 -4.19 5.72
N LEU A 48 14.08 -3.51 5.00
CA LEU A 48 15.20 -2.79 5.58
C LEU A 48 15.32 -1.39 4.96
N VAL A 49 15.31 -0.39 5.82
CA VAL A 49 15.54 1.01 5.44
C VAL A 49 16.63 1.56 6.36
N THR A 50 17.75 2.00 5.78
CA THR A 50 18.88 2.57 6.50
C THR A 50 19.22 3.94 5.93
N GLN A 51 20.05 4.70 6.66
CA GLN A 51 20.63 5.95 6.18
C GLN A 51 22.15 5.80 6.15
N GLU A 52 22.77 6.06 5.00
CA GLU A 52 24.22 6.07 4.83
C GLU A 52 24.59 7.39 4.14
N ASN A 53 25.46 8.19 4.76
CA ASN A 53 25.88 9.50 4.24
C ASN A 53 24.72 10.49 3.97
N GLY A 54 23.61 10.36 4.71
CA GLY A 54 22.41 11.19 4.53
C GLY A 54 21.44 10.66 3.47
N ASP A 55 21.85 9.68 2.66
CA ASP A 55 21.00 9.04 1.67
C ASP A 55 20.23 7.86 2.30
N LYS A 56 18.93 7.78 1.99
CA LYS A 56 18.07 6.68 2.43
C LYS A 56 18.28 5.47 1.51
N ILE A 57 18.81 4.39 2.07
CA ILE A 57 18.99 3.11 1.38
C ILE A 57 17.82 2.21 1.74
N ARG A 58 17.15 1.68 0.72
CA ARG A 58 16.03 0.74 0.88
C ARG A 58 16.42 -0.61 0.28
N LYS A 59 16.24 -1.69 1.05
CA LYS A 59 16.63 -3.05 0.68
C LYS A 59 15.51 -4.03 1.02
N PHE A 60 15.49 -5.15 0.31
CA PHE A 60 14.52 -6.25 0.50
C PHE A 60 13.07 -5.78 0.30
N ALA A 61 12.66 -5.55 -0.95
CA ALA A 61 11.31 -5.11 -1.25
C ALA A 61 10.25 -6.17 -0.90
N CYS A 62 9.12 -5.72 -0.34
CA CYS A 62 8.01 -6.53 0.18
C CYS A 62 6.64 -6.02 -0.30
N TYR A 63 6.57 -5.36 -1.46
CA TYR A 63 5.31 -4.78 -1.97
C TYR A 63 4.40 -5.78 -2.69
N ASP A 64 4.91 -6.97 -3.00
CA ASP A 64 4.13 -8.08 -3.54
C ASP A 64 4.67 -9.45 -3.07
N LYS A 65 3.91 -10.51 -3.38
CA LYS A 65 4.22 -11.89 -2.98
C LYS A 65 5.57 -12.36 -3.53
N ALA A 66 5.85 -12.06 -4.79
CA ALA A 66 7.07 -12.50 -5.46
C ALA A 66 8.32 -11.79 -4.92
N SER A 67 8.25 -10.47 -4.73
CA SER A 67 9.32 -9.67 -4.15
C SER A 67 9.62 -10.09 -2.72
N THR A 68 8.59 -10.42 -1.94
CA THR A 68 8.76 -10.93 -0.58
C THR A 68 9.56 -12.24 -0.58
N ILE A 69 9.19 -13.20 -1.42
CA ILE A 69 9.92 -14.49 -1.56
C ILE A 69 11.36 -14.26 -1.99
N LEU A 70 11.58 -13.43 -3.01
CA LEU A 70 12.92 -13.10 -3.49
C LEU A 70 13.76 -12.43 -2.41
N SER A 71 13.21 -11.45 -1.72
CA SER A 71 13.87 -10.75 -0.62
C SER A 71 14.24 -11.69 0.53
N THR A 72 13.37 -12.64 0.87
CA THR A 72 13.68 -13.71 1.85
C THR A 72 14.86 -14.57 1.40
N ILE A 73 14.86 -15.03 0.14
CA ILE A 73 15.96 -15.82 -0.43
C ILE A 73 17.27 -15.02 -0.37
N PHE A 74 17.23 -13.75 -0.77
CA PHE A 74 18.44 -12.90 -0.78
C PHE A 74 18.97 -12.60 0.61
N LEU A 75 18.10 -12.36 1.60
CA LEU A 75 18.55 -12.14 2.98
C LEU A 75 19.27 -13.37 3.52
N LEU A 76 18.73 -14.57 3.27
CA LEU A 76 19.28 -15.82 3.80
C LEU A 76 20.56 -16.28 3.08
N ASP A 77 20.63 -16.15 1.75
CA ASP A 77 21.74 -16.72 0.98
C ASP A 77 22.88 -15.74 0.70
N TYR A 78 22.58 -14.44 0.52
CA TYR A 78 23.53 -13.47 -0.05
C TYR A 78 23.96 -12.36 0.90
N ASN A 79 23.42 -12.34 2.11
CA ASN A 79 23.75 -11.32 3.11
C ASN A 79 24.32 -11.90 4.42
N PRO A 80 25.23 -12.90 4.41
CA PRO A 80 25.87 -13.36 5.64
C PRO A 80 26.76 -12.27 6.28
N GLU A 81 27.21 -11.29 5.50
CA GLU A 81 28.05 -10.18 5.98
C GLU A 81 27.24 -9.04 6.60
N LEU A 82 25.92 -8.99 6.41
CA LEU A 82 25.09 -7.93 6.97
C LEU A 82 25.18 -7.96 8.51
N PRO A 83 25.32 -6.80 9.19
CA PRO A 83 25.33 -6.73 10.65
C PRO A 83 24.11 -7.42 11.26
N GLU A 84 24.31 -8.13 12.37
CA GLU A 84 23.29 -9.02 12.95
C GLU A 84 22.00 -8.27 13.33
N ASN A 85 22.14 -7.04 13.82
CA ASN A 85 21.01 -6.15 14.10
C ASN A 85 20.18 -5.85 12.84
N LEU A 86 20.84 -5.54 11.71
CA LEU A 86 20.14 -5.24 10.46
C LEU A 86 19.51 -6.48 9.84
N LYS A 87 20.16 -7.65 9.95
CA LYS A 87 19.57 -8.94 9.56
C LYS A 87 18.31 -9.24 10.34
N LYS A 88 18.35 -9.08 11.67
CA LYS A 88 17.19 -9.33 12.55
C LYS A 88 16.02 -8.41 12.19
N VAL A 89 16.27 -7.11 11.98
CA VAL A 89 15.24 -6.15 11.55
C VAL A 89 14.63 -6.56 10.20
N ALA A 90 15.47 -6.85 9.21
CA ALA A 90 14.99 -7.30 7.90
C ALA A 90 14.19 -8.61 8.00
N ALA A 91 14.64 -9.56 8.81
CA ALA A 91 13.98 -10.85 9.03
C ALA A 91 12.61 -10.69 9.69
N ILE A 92 12.48 -9.84 10.71
CA ILE A 92 11.21 -9.52 11.37
C ILE A 92 10.22 -8.94 10.36
N ASN A 93 10.65 -7.98 9.54
CA ASN A 93 9.78 -7.33 8.58
C ASN A 93 9.40 -8.28 7.42
N LEU A 94 10.33 -9.10 6.94
CA LEU A 94 10.03 -10.15 5.95
C LEU A 94 9.07 -11.21 6.50
N LYS A 95 9.24 -11.63 7.76
CA LYS A 95 8.30 -12.57 8.40
C LYS A 95 6.88 -12.01 8.43
N LYS A 96 6.72 -10.73 8.78
CA LYS A 96 5.41 -10.03 8.72
C LYS A 96 4.85 -10.00 7.29
N ALA A 97 5.69 -9.69 6.30
CA ALA A 97 5.30 -9.68 4.90
C ALA A 97 4.90 -11.08 4.40
N CYS A 98 5.61 -12.14 4.81
CA CYS A 98 5.24 -13.52 4.52
C CYS A 98 3.83 -13.83 5.03
N THR A 99 3.53 -13.49 6.29
CA THR A 99 2.19 -13.65 6.86
C THR A 99 1.14 -12.85 6.09
N PHE A 100 1.45 -11.60 5.69
CA PHE A 100 0.53 -10.76 4.93
C PHE A 100 0.15 -11.32 3.55
N TYR A 101 1.06 -12.06 2.89
CA TYR A 101 0.82 -12.64 1.56
C TYR A 101 0.49 -14.14 1.57
N ASP A 102 0.15 -14.69 2.74
CA ASP A 102 -0.11 -16.12 2.94
C ASP A 102 1.05 -16.99 2.39
N ILE A 103 2.28 -16.61 2.74
CA ILE A 103 3.49 -17.38 2.49
C ILE A 103 3.95 -17.97 3.83
N VAL A 104 4.22 -19.27 3.87
CA VAL A 104 4.86 -19.89 5.02
C VAL A 104 6.32 -19.41 5.10
N PRO A 105 6.72 -18.65 6.13
CA PRO A 105 8.09 -18.18 6.26
C PRO A 105 9.02 -19.39 6.50
N PRO A 106 10.20 -19.45 5.86
CA PRO A 106 11.12 -20.57 6.04
C PRO A 106 11.77 -20.55 7.43
N ASP A 107 12.04 -21.72 8.02
CA ASP A 107 12.61 -21.84 9.38
C ASP A 107 13.87 -20.99 9.63
N PRO A 108 14.84 -20.88 8.70
CA PRO A 108 15.98 -20.00 8.90
C PRO A 108 15.59 -18.53 9.08
N LEU A 109 14.54 -18.05 8.39
CA LEU A 109 14.03 -16.69 8.57
C LEU A 109 13.35 -16.53 9.94
N ILE A 110 12.61 -17.54 10.39
CA ILE A 110 11.96 -17.54 11.71
C ILE A 110 13.03 -17.46 12.81
N LYS A 111 14.08 -18.27 12.71
CA LYS A 111 15.22 -18.27 13.64
C LYS A 111 15.95 -16.93 13.63
N LEU A 112 16.19 -16.36 12.44
CA LEU A 112 16.88 -15.08 12.28
C LEU A 112 16.06 -13.90 12.84
N ALA A 113 14.73 -13.93 12.69
CA ALA A 113 13.85 -12.93 13.30
C ALA A 113 13.86 -13.02 14.84
N GLY A 114 14.19 -14.19 15.37
CA GLY A 114 14.12 -14.50 16.80
C GLY A 114 12.68 -14.55 17.32
N GLU A 115 12.56 -14.88 18.59
CA GLU A 115 11.35 -14.62 19.35
C GLU A 115 11.29 -13.11 19.61
N ILE A 116 10.22 -12.45 19.16
CA ILE A 116 9.99 -11.05 19.51
C ILE A 116 9.45 -11.08 20.94
N SER A 117 10.34 -10.91 21.92
CA SER A 117 9.97 -10.27 23.18
C SER A 117 9.43 -8.89 22.81
N ASN A 118 8.21 -8.56 23.25
CA ASN A 118 7.58 -7.26 22.97
C ASN A 118 8.38 -6.06 23.52
N GLU A 119 9.49 -6.31 24.22
CA GLU A 119 10.33 -5.34 24.92
C GLU A 119 11.56 -4.88 24.10
N ASP A 120 11.94 -5.58 23.04
CA ASP A 120 13.21 -5.34 22.32
C ASP A 120 13.05 -4.60 20.98
N ASN A 121 12.40 -3.42 20.99
CA ASN A 121 12.38 -2.54 19.81
C ASN A 121 12.89 -1.12 20.13
N PRO A 122 14.22 -0.86 20.10
CA PRO A 122 14.74 0.44 20.49
C PRO A 122 14.78 1.51 19.40
N GLU A 123 14.64 1.24 18.09
CA GLU A 123 14.98 2.26 17.07
C GLU A 123 14.06 2.33 15.84
N PHE A 124 12.76 2.52 16.06
CA PHE A 124 11.89 3.16 15.07
C PHE A 124 11.31 4.51 15.58
N VAL A 125 12.06 5.19 16.46
CA VAL A 125 11.72 6.51 17.02
C VAL A 125 12.76 7.56 16.60
N LYS A 126 12.84 7.92 15.31
CA LYS A 126 13.45 9.19 14.88
C LYS A 126 12.78 9.75 13.62
N SER A 127 11.50 10.14 13.70
CA SER A 127 10.96 11.17 12.79
C SER A 127 9.70 11.90 13.27
N ALA A 128 9.27 11.76 14.53
CA ALA A 128 8.29 12.66 15.13
C ALA A 128 8.63 12.81 16.60
N GLY A 129 8.86 14.04 17.07
CA GLY A 129 9.28 14.38 18.43
C GLY A 129 8.22 14.08 19.48
N LEU A 130 7.90 12.80 19.68
CA LEU A 130 7.07 12.31 20.76
C LEU A 130 8.00 11.83 21.88
N THR A 131 7.87 12.46 23.03
CA THR A 131 8.55 12.02 24.25
C THR A 131 8.03 10.64 24.65
N ALA A 132 8.91 9.81 25.23
CA ALA A 132 8.63 8.42 25.62
C ALA A 132 7.30 8.26 26.39
N LYS A 133 6.96 9.21 27.25
CA LYS A 133 5.69 9.20 28.02
C LYS A 133 4.43 9.33 27.16
N LYS A 134 4.48 10.08 26.04
CA LYS A 134 3.37 10.18 25.09
C LYS A 134 3.30 8.96 24.18
N ALA A 135 4.44 8.33 23.89
CA ALA A 135 4.47 7.09 23.13
C ALA A 135 3.81 5.95 23.90
N ASP A 136 4.06 5.81 25.21
CA ASP A 136 3.41 4.79 26.04
C ASP A 136 1.89 4.99 26.16
N GLU A 137 1.43 6.24 26.23
CA GLU A 137 0.00 6.54 26.27
C GLU A 137 -0.70 6.26 24.92
N ILE A 138 -0.03 6.58 23.81
CA ILE A 138 -0.52 6.30 22.45
C ILE A 138 -0.48 4.81 22.16
N VAL A 139 0.58 4.11 22.58
CA VAL A 139 0.70 2.65 22.43
C VAL A 139 -0.32 1.94 23.30
N GLY A 140 -0.57 2.38 24.54
CA GLY A 140 -1.66 1.84 25.37
C GLY A 140 -3.02 1.99 24.69
N LYS A 141 -3.34 3.19 24.18
CA LYS A 141 -4.58 3.44 23.43
C LYS A 141 -4.65 2.65 22.11
N MET A 142 -3.55 2.54 21.38
CA MET A 142 -3.47 1.83 20.10
C MET A 142 -3.49 0.31 20.26
N THR A 143 -2.95 -0.22 21.37
CA THR A 143 -2.97 -1.64 21.73
C THR A 143 -4.37 -2.05 22.17
N GLN A 144 -5.10 -1.19 22.87
CA GLN A 144 -6.50 -1.42 23.20
C GLN A 144 -7.40 -1.36 21.96
N ILE A 145 -7.17 -0.40 21.05
CA ILE A 145 -7.81 -0.35 19.73
C ILE A 145 -7.47 -1.59 18.88
N LEU A 146 -6.23 -2.07 18.92
CA LEU A 146 -5.75 -3.24 18.17
C LEU A 146 -6.28 -4.57 18.74
N LEU A 147 -6.38 -4.73 20.05
CA LEU A 147 -7.02 -5.90 20.66
C LEU A 147 -8.54 -5.92 20.40
N GLU A 148 -9.19 -4.76 20.33
CA GLU A 148 -10.59 -4.65 19.89
C GLU A 148 -10.78 -4.81 18.37
N THR A 149 -9.73 -4.64 17.54
CA THR A 149 -9.79 -4.87 16.08
C THR A 149 -9.28 -6.24 15.64
N LYS A 150 -8.38 -6.90 16.37
CA LYS A 150 -7.85 -8.23 16.01
C LYS A 150 -8.86 -9.37 16.17
N GLU A 151 -9.85 -9.22 17.04
CA GLU A 151 -11.00 -10.14 17.07
C GLU A 151 -12.04 -9.85 15.97
N LYS A 152 -11.82 -8.83 15.12
CA LYS A 152 -12.79 -8.40 14.10
C LYS A 152 -12.28 -8.38 12.66
N THR A 153 -11.01 -8.70 12.39
CA THR A 153 -10.43 -8.58 11.02
C THR A 153 -10.37 -9.86 10.18
N GLU A 154 -10.91 -10.98 10.65
CA GLU A 154 -11.13 -12.17 9.80
C GLU A 154 -12.55 -12.76 9.93
N SER A 155 -13.49 -12.03 10.55
CA SER A 155 -14.88 -12.30 10.19
C SER A 155 -15.11 -11.63 8.84
N GLU A 156 -15.33 -12.44 7.81
CA GLU A 156 -16.12 -12.06 6.66
C GLU A 156 -17.46 -11.54 7.19
N VAL A 157 -17.51 -10.29 7.64
CA VAL A 157 -18.78 -9.58 7.76
C VAL A 157 -19.13 -9.26 6.32
N GLU A 158 -19.60 -10.29 5.62
CA GLU A 158 -20.37 -10.17 4.40
C GLU A 158 -21.55 -9.28 4.76
N LYS A 159 -21.36 -7.96 4.63
CA LYS A 159 -22.47 -7.03 4.57
C LYS A 159 -23.18 -7.34 3.25
N LYS A 160 -24.09 -8.32 3.31
CA LYS A 160 -25.00 -8.66 2.21
C LYS A 160 -25.74 -7.38 1.86
N GLY A 161 -25.58 -6.92 0.62
CA GLY A 161 -26.28 -5.74 0.08
C GLY A 161 -25.48 -4.45 -0.05
N ALA A 162 -24.18 -4.39 0.25
CA ALA A 162 -23.38 -3.21 -0.08
C ALA A 162 -23.05 -3.14 -1.59
N TYR A 163 -23.56 -2.12 -2.28
CA TYR A 163 -23.29 -1.81 -3.69
C TYR A 163 -22.87 -0.34 -3.83
N CYS A 164 -22.03 -0.02 -4.81
CA CYS A 164 -21.73 1.39 -5.10
C CYS A 164 -23.00 2.12 -5.57
N LEU A 165 -23.86 1.44 -6.34
CA LEU A 165 -25.16 1.93 -6.82
C LEU A 165 -26.29 1.00 -6.35
N PRO A 166 -26.88 1.24 -5.17
CA PRO A 166 -27.88 0.36 -4.57
C PRO A 166 -29.14 0.17 -5.42
N GLU A 167 -29.65 1.23 -6.05
CA GLU A 167 -30.86 1.20 -6.89
C GLU A 167 -30.72 0.24 -8.07
N GLN A 168 -29.52 0.18 -8.66
CA GLN A 168 -29.22 -0.68 -9.81
C GLN A 168 -28.62 -2.04 -9.40
N LYS A 169 -28.33 -2.24 -8.10
CA LYS A 169 -27.58 -3.40 -7.58
C LYS A 169 -26.28 -3.66 -8.37
N LYS A 170 -25.56 -2.60 -8.74
CA LYS A 170 -24.29 -2.68 -9.49
C LYS A 170 -23.08 -2.37 -8.63
N TYR A 171 -21.95 -2.98 -8.99
CA TYR A 171 -20.65 -2.83 -8.35
C TYR A 171 -20.69 -3.25 -6.87
N PRO A 172 -20.74 -4.57 -6.61
CA PRO A 172 -20.80 -5.09 -5.24
C PRO A 172 -19.57 -4.66 -4.45
N LEU A 173 -19.75 -4.52 -3.14
CA LEU A 173 -18.74 -4.05 -2.18
C LEU A 173 -18.55 -5.04 -1.02
N HIS A 174 -18.82 -6.32 -1.25
CA HIS A 174 -18.81 -7.34 -0.20
C HIS A 174 -17.38 -7.67 0.22
N SER A 175 -16.46 -7.78 -0.73
CA SER A 175 -15.06 -8.15 -0.47
C SER A 175 -14.06 -7.03 -0.79
N TYR A 176 -12.85 -7.20 -0.26
CA TYR A 176 -11.70 -6.35 -0.58
C TYR A 176 -11.45 -6.27 -2.08
N ARG A 177 -11.42 -7.44 -2.76
CA ARG A 177 -11.18 -7.53 -4.20
C ARG A 177 -12.22 -6.78 -5.02
N GLN A 178 -13.49 -6.84 -4.62
CA GLN A 178 -14.56 -6.11 -5.28
C GLN A 178 -14.43 -4.60 -5.08
N THR A 179 -14.07 -4.17 -3.87
CA THR A 179 -13.81 -2.75 -3.56
C THR A 179 -12.66 -2.20 -4.42
N MET A 180 -11.56 -2.94 -4.54
CA MET A 180 -10.44 -2.57 -5.42
C MET A 180 -10.85 -2.49 -6.90
N ALA A 181 -11.61 -3.47 -7.40
CA ALA A 181 -12.13 -3.42 -8.76
C ALA A 181 -13.07 -2.22 -9.01
N ALA A 182 -13.87 -1.86 -8.00
CA ALA A 182 -14.75 -0.69 -8.06
C ALA A 182 -13.96 0.63 -8.05
N ILE A 183 -12.84 0.71 -7.31
CA ILE A 183 -11.89 1.84 -7.34
C ILE A 183 -11.33 2.01 -8.76
N ASP A 184 -10.78 0.95 -9.33
CA ASP A 184 -10.17 0.97 -10.68
C ASP A 184 -11.19 1.37 -11.76
N TYR A 185 -12.41 0.83 -11.67
CA TYR A 185 -13.49 1.17 -12.59
C TYR A 185 -13.86 2.65 -12.50
N PHE A 186 -14.03 3.17 -11.28
CA PHE A 186 -14.39 4.56 -11.09
C PHE A 186 -13.31 5.51 -11.61
N GLN A 187 -12.03 5.24 -11.36
CA GLN A 187 -10.94 6.06 -11.89
C GLN A 187 -10.97 6.16 -13.43
N LYS A 188 -11.26 5.06 -14.11
CA LYS A 188 -11.32 5.01 -15.58
C LYS A 188 -12.55 5.69 -16.17
N TYR A 189 -13.69 5.62 -15.49
CA TYR A 189 -14.99 5.98 -16.05
C TYR A 189 -15.74 7.09 -15.30
N ALA A 190 -15.13 7.75 -14.30
CA ALA A 190 -15.76 8.81 -13.51
C ALA A 190 -16.41 9.90 -14.38
N THR A 191 -15.85 10.22 -15.54
CA THR A 191 -16.40 11.26 -16.43
C THR A 191 -17.66 10.84 -17.18
N ARG A 192 -17.96 9.54 -17.26
CA ARG A 192 -19.14 8.99 -17.97
C ARG A 192 -20.39 8.86 -17.10
N PHE A 193 -20.23 8.95 -15.78
CA PHE A 193 -21.35 8.95 -14.86
C PHE A 193 -22.05 10.31 -14.87
N ASP A 194 -23.37 10.29 -14.73
CA ASP A 194 -24.09 11.52 -14.41
C ASP A 194 -23.61 12.05 -13.03
N PRO A 195 -23.71 13.37 -12.78
CA PRO A 195 -23.16 13.97 -11.57
C PRO A 195 -23.67 13.35 -10.27
N GLN A 196 -24.95 12.95 -10.22
CA GLN A 196 -25.57 12.41 -9.02
C GLN A 196 -25.10 10.97 -8.76
N THR A 197 -25.16 10.12 -9.78
CA THR A 197 -24.65 8.74 -9.73
C THR A 197 -23.18 8.70 -9.41
N ARG A 198 -22.38 9.61 -9.97
CA ARG A 198 -20.95 9.73 -9.66
C ARG A 198 -20.69 10.01 -8.19
N ARG A 199 -21.44 10.94 -7.60
CA ARG A 199 -21.33 11.29 -6.18
C ARG A 199 -21.76 10.13 -5.29
N THR A 200 -22.90 9.51 -5.60
CA THR A 200 -23.41 8.34 -4.86
C THR A 200 -22.41 7.19 -4.89
N TYR A 201 -21.84 6.90 -6.07
CA TYR A 201 -20.81 5.87 -6.23
C TYR A 201 -19.59 6.18 -5.35
N ALA A 202 -19.02 7.39 -5.46
CA ALA A 202 -17.81 7.78 -4.72
C ALA A 202 -18.03 7.75 -3.20
N LYS A 203 -19.18 8.24 -2.72
CA LYS A 203 -19.52 8.26 -1.28
C LYS A 203 -19.67 6.84 -0.70
N ASN A 204 -20.35 5.95 -1.41
CA ASN A 204 -20.50 4.56 -0.97
C ASN A 204 -19.17 3.81 -0.99
N LEU A 205 -18.35 4.06 -2.02
CA LEU A 205 -17.03 3.48 -2.14
C LEU A 205 -16.09 3.97 -1.03
N GLU A 206 -16.10 5.27 -0.72
CA GLU A 206 -15.29 5.84 0.37
C GLU A 206 -15.65 5.21 1.71
N LYS A 207 -16.95 5.12 2.01
CA LYS A 207 -17.43 4.47 3.21
C LYS A 207 -16.96 3.03 3.34
N ARG A 208 -16.98 2.25 2.25
CA ARG A 208 -16.50 0.85 2.32
C ARG A 208 -14.97 0.78 2.41
N ALA A 209 -14.26 1.61 1.67
CA ALA A 209 -12.80 1.63 1.70
C ALA A 209 -12.27 2.02 3.08
N SER A 210 -12.91 2.95 3.79
CA SER A 210 -12.54 3.29 5.17
C SER A 210 -12.79 2.12 6.14
N GLU A 211 -13.90 1.39 6.00
CA GLU A 211 -14.17 0.16 6.77
C GLU A 211 -13.11 -0.92 6.55
N LEU A 212 -12.54 -1.00 5.34
CA LEU A 212 -11.52 -1.98 4.96
C LEU A 212 -10.08 -1.44 5.09
N ALA A 213 -9.90 -0.24 5.62
CA ALA A 213 -8.61 0.46 5.70
C ALA A 213 -7.85 0.55 4.35
N ILE A 214 -8.57 0.70 3.24
CA ILE A 214 -8.02 0.86 1.89
C ILE A 214 -7.74 2.33 1.62
N ALA A 215 -6.52 2.66 1.19
CA ALA A 215 -6.16 4.01 0.76
C ALA A 215 -6.87 4.38 -0.55
N LEU A 216 -7.60 5.49 -0.55
CA LEU A 216 -8.35 5.96 -1.72
C LEU A 216 -7.54 6.96 -2.57
N PRO A 217 -7.66 6.87 -3.91
CA PRO A 217 -7.20 7.90 -4.83
C PRO A 217 -7.92 9.25 -4.66
N ASP A 218 -7.24 10.35 -4.96
CA ASP A 218 -7.77 11.71 -4.75
C ASP A 218 -9.02 12.02 -5.58
N ILE A 219 -9.15 11.43 -6.77
CA ILE A 219 -10.36 11.60 -7.59
C ILE A 219 -11.61 11.08 -6.86
N ILE A 220 -11.51 9.98 -6.10
CA ILE A 220 -12.64 9.44 -5.33
C ILE A 220 -12.94 10.34 -4.15
N LYS A 221 -11.91 10.76 -3.40
CA LYS A 221 -12.06 11.72 -2.28
C LYS A 221 -12.73 13.01 -2.74
N LYS A 222 -12.34 13.53 -3.91
CA LYS A 222 -12.92 14.73 -4.53
C LYS A 222 -14.41 14.57 -4.79
N TYR A 223 -14.87 13.42 -5.28
CA TYR A 223 -16.30 13.20 -5.56
C TYR A 223 -17.10 12.69 -4.35
N ALA A 224 -16.44 12.13 -3.35
CA ALA A 224 -17.06 11.69 -2.11
C ALA A 224 -17.30 12.85 -1.12
N SER A 225 -16.59 13.97 -1.27
CA SER A 225 -16.70 15.12 -0.36
C SER A 225 -18.13 15.64 -0.19
N GLU A 226 -18.47 15.99 1.05
CA GLU A 226 -19.76 16.61 1.35
C GLU A 226 -19.78 18.08 0.93
N THR A 227 -18.63 18.74 1.03
CA THR A 227 -18.45 20.12 0.65
C THR A 227 -18.48 20.28 -0.88
N PRO A 228 -19.18 21.30 -1.40
CA PRO A 228 -19.07 21.69 -2.80
C PRO A 228 -17.62 22.01 -3.14
N ALA A 229 -17.26 21.90 -4.41
CA ALA A 229 -15.97 22.40 -4.88
C ALA A 229 -15.82 23.88 -4.49
N PRO A 230 -14.62 24.31 -4.06
CA PRO A 230 -14.35 25.72 -3.78
C PRO A 230 -14.79 26.58 -4.96
N VAL A 231 -15.39 27.74 -4.67
CA VAL A 231 -15.91 28.66 -5.70
C VAL A 231 -14.82 29.02 -6.73
N THR A 232 -13.56 29.12 -6.30
CA THR A 232 -12.40 29.32 -7.16
C THR A 232 -12.21 28.22 -8.21
N GLU A 233 -12.30 26.93 -7.84
CA GLU A 233 -12.22 25.82 -8.79
C GLU A 233 -13.38 25.86 -9.80
N VAL A 234 -14.57 26.25 -9.34
CA VAL A 234 -15.74 26.40 -10.21
C VAL A 234 -15.49 27.49 -11.25
N TYR A 235 -15.00 28.66 -10.81
CA TYR A 235 -14.63 29.76 -11.71
C TYR A 235 -13.55 29.35 -12.71
N GLU A 236 -12.46 28.74 -12.27
CA GLU A 236 -11.41 28.26 -13.16
C GLU A 236 -11.93 27.25 -14.20
N GLY A 237 -12.85 26.38 -13.79
CA GLY A 237 -13.50 25.41 -14.67
C GLY A 237 -14.46 26.06 -15.67
N LEU A 238 -15.11 27.17 -15.30
CA LEU A 238 -15.94 27.97 -16.20
C LEU A 238 -15.09 28.78 -17.17
N SER A 239 -14.07 29.49 -16.69
CA SER A 239 -13.15 30.28 -17.52
C SER A 239 -12.45 29.42 -18.57
N ARG A 240 -11.97 28.22 -18.20
CA ARG A 240 -11.40 27.26 -19.16
C ARG A 240 -12.40 26.84 -20.24
N ARG A 241 -13.67 26.63 -19.87
CA ARG A 241 -14.73 26.28 -20.84
C ARG A 241 -15.08 27.45 -21.76
N MET A 242 -15.14 28.67 -21.23
CA MET A 242 -15.36 29.88 -22.04
C MET A 242 -14.22 30.09 -23.04
N HIS A 243 -12.97 29.85 -22.64
CA HIS A 243 -11.83 29.99 -23.55
C HIS A 243 -11.82 28.95 -24.68
N LEU A 244 -12.30 27.72 -24.40
CA LEU A 244 -12.44 26.66 -25.41
C LEU A 244 -13.69 26.82 -26.29
N ARG A 245 -14.66 27.64 -25.86
CA ARG A 245 -15.91 27.92 -26.57
C ARG A 245 -16.19 29.43 -26.62
N PRO A 246 -15.41 30.20 -27.40
CA PRO A 246 -15.59 31.65 -27.50
C PRO A 246 -16.96 32.03 -28.09
N ASP A 247 -17.59 31.13 -28.85
CA ASP A 247 -18.95 31.29 -29.37
C ASP A 247 -20.02 31.40 -28.28
N MET A 248 -19.79 30.78 -27.12
CA MET A 248 -20.70 30.88 -25.96
C MET A 248 -20.52 32.17 -25.17
N ALA A 249 -19.38 32.88 -25.30
CA ALA A 249 -19.16 34.15 -24.62
C ALA A 249 -20.07 35.26 -25.16
N ASN A 250 -20.27 35.30 -26.48
CA ASN A 250 -21.12 36.29 -27.16
C ASN A 250 -22.62 36.09 -26.93
N ALA A 251 -23.04 34.94 -26.39
CA ALA A 251 -24.46 34.64 -26.13
C ALA A 251 -25.00 35.29 -24.84
N TYR A 252 -24.12 35.77 -23.97
CA TYR A 252 -24.49 36.40 -22.68
C TYR A 252 -24.40 37.94 -22.68
N GLU A 253 -23.99 38.55 -23.80
CA GLU A 253 -23.90 40.02 -23.95
C GLU A 253 -25.12 40.64 -24.69
N LYS A 254 -26.22 39.89 -24.87
CA LYS A 254 -27.50 40.39 -25.40
C LYS A 254 -28.61 40.22 -24.37
#